data_AF-A0A9K3KRD0-F1
#
_entry.id   AF-A0A9K3KRD0-F1
#
_cell.length_a   1.000
_cell.length_b   1.000
_cell.length_c   1.000
_cell.angle_alpha   90.00
_cell.angle_beta   90.00
_cell.angle_gamma   90.00
#
_symmetry.space_group_name_H-M   'P 1'
#
loop_
_entity.id
_entity.type
_entity.pdbx_description
1 polymer ?
#
loop_
_entity_poly.entity_id
_entity_poly.type
_entity_poly.pdbx_seq_one_letter_code
_entity_poly.pdbx_strand_id
1 'polypeptide(L)'
;MMKPFRFTATTTRLPRRMFQSSSTLSNRSPLSRYGLGGQSWKRFNPESYQELIFEALSKNVTYLEIAGQDGGDIAMVGAIQSALERNPEFLNSPVTITSRIGYRSLSEIAGSKNDGDATSNVSSGHEVNGASTPLTSSRPGDVALAEDTNTQKSSYVTPSNVVHNISSDYVLETIQASPLMELQQEMKNLKLVFLLHNPEAQVVDLLNDDPNATVEERQEFIQQRWTPAMDALEEYGKEESNPKAYTFGVVSNGLGIPSEKDHPMHLDASLVIAASKKYQQFSTVELPANLLETYGWGVARKIKSEASDVCVSAIRPLTCYPCLGTTSGFPFRLVDYALPALEDKSIGTFESTSSDRYRYTNDMSGIPAIYQMALQAAMAHFDAEELLEIKQERDLSMEERETLDGCKLMQSMIHDLDNDLAKVRSFAAHEDELYGRIIPLIYDTFELMDDKTSDVLQAYFAAYAVAVRYAIAKKTREVLKEGEDGSGTGVTYPQIPDSMTLQEFALRQMLAEKAFDRIVIGASTMQDFHHQVHIMETVGSEENPLKAIDALVAEETRENAKKDGDLIENEEK
;
A
#
# COMPACT_ATOMS: atom_id res chain seq x y z
N MET A 1 31.87 -2.04 69.53
CA MET A 1 31.04 -0.84 69.28
C MET A 1 31.63 -0.05 68.13
N MET A 2 31.17 -0.30 66.91
CA MET A 2 31.53 0.46 65.70
C MET A 2 30.22 0.96 65.07
N LYS A 3 30.14 2.25 64.79
CA LYS A 3 28.99 2.88 64.10
C LYS A 3 29.18 2.74 62.58
N PRO A 4 28.11 2.52 61.79
CA PRO A 4 28.23 2.48 60.34
C PRO A 4 28.13 3.89 59.73
N PHE A 5 28.98 4.12 58.73
CA PHE A 5 28.97 5.27 57.83
C PHE A 5 27.78 5.17 56.87
N ARG A 6 26.99 6.25 56.75
CA ARG A 6 25.94 6.40 55.72
C ARG A 6 26.54 7.13 54.51
N PHE A 7 26.48 6.49 53.34
CA PHE A 7 26.64 7.16 52.06
C PHE A 7 25.32 7.82 51.67
N THR A 8 25.33 9.14 51.47
CA THR A 8 24.25 9.88 50.82
C THR A 8 24.53 9.96 49.32
N ALA A 9 23.70 9.30 48.52
CA ALA A 9 23.72 9.41 47.07
C ALA A 9 23.09 10.75 46.65
N THR A 10 23.89 11.61 46.01
CA THR A 10 23.44 12.86 45.42
C THR A 10 22.86 12.58 44.04
N THR A 11 21.53 12.54 43.93
CA THR A 11 20.84 12.40 42.65
C THR A 11 20.91 13.72 41.89
N THR A 12 21.80 13.80 40.91
CA THR A 12 21.86 14.89 39.93
C THR A 12 20.64 14.80 39.01
N ARG A 13 19.67 15.71 39.19
CA ARG A 13 18.57 15.93 38.24
C ARG A 13 19.14 16.51 36.94
N LEU A 14 19.01 15.77 35.85
CA LEU A 14 19.25 16.26 34.50
C LEU A 14 18.23 17.36 34.12
N PRO A 15 18.60 18.33 33.28
CA PRO A 15 17.74 19.43 32.89
C PRO A 15 16.58 18.94 32.03
N ARG A 16 15.37 19.14 32.55
CA ARG A 16 14.10 18.92 31.85
C ARG A 16 14.04 19.90 30.67
N ARG A 17 14.28 19.44 29.43
CA ARG A 17 14.07 20.26 28.23
C ARG A 17 12.61 20.66 28.18
N MET A 18 12.35 21.97 28.15
CA MET A 18 11.08 22.53 27.72
C MET A 18 10.93 22.25 26.23
N PHE A 19 10.36 21.11 25.87
CA PHE A 19 9.59 21.02 24.64
C PHE A 19 8.29 21.74 24.91
N GLN A 20 8.02 22.79 24.12
CA GLN A 20 6.71 23.41 24.08
C GLN A 20 5.71 22.30 23.74
N SER A 21 4.92 21.89 24.72
CA SER A 21 3.79 20.99 24.50
C SER A 21 2.86 21.70 23.51
N SER A 22 2.90 21.29 22.24
CA SER A 22 2.04 21.86 21.21
C SER A 22 0.61 21.37 21.44
N SER A 23 -0.07 22.05 22.34
CA SER A 23 -1.54 22.05 22.46
C SER A 23 -2.23 22.77 21.29
N THR A 24 -1.49 23.08 20.21
CA THR A 24 -1.96 23.76 18.99
C THR A 24 -2.26 22.80 17.83
N LEU A 25 -2.59 21.54 18.10
CA LEU A 25 -3.05 20.59 17.07
C LEU A 25 -4.38 21.01 16.39
N SER A 26 -5.14 21.95 16.97
CA SER A 26 -6.46 22.34 16.44
C SER A 26 -6.45 23.27 15.23
N ASN A 27 -5.29 23.85 14.83
CA ASN A 27 -5.20 24.82 13.72
C ASN A 27 -4.22 24.41 12.60
N ARG A 28 -3.81 23.14 12.56
CA ARG A 28 -2.94 22.65 11.49
C ARG A 28 -3.77 22.35 10.24
N SER A 29 -3.40 22.95 9.11
CA SER A 29 -4.00 22.62 7.80
C SER A 29 -3.95 21.10 7.57
N PRO A 30 -4.99 20.45 7.02
CA PRO A 30 -4.93 19.01 6.76
C PRO A 30 -3.78 18.59 5.83
N LEU A 31 -3.33 19.48 4.93
CA LEU A 31 -2.12 19.25 4.14
C LEU A 31 -0.88 19.03 4.99
N SER A 32 -0.81 19.63 6.18
CA SER A 32 0.29 19.37 7.13
C SER A 32 0.20 18.00 7.79
N ARG A 33 -0.84 17.21 7.54
CA ARG A 33 -0.95 15.80 7.95
C ARG A 33 -0.77 14.85 6.77
N TYR A 34 -0.80 15.36 5.54
CA TYR A 34 -0.49 14.56 4.37
C TYR A 34 1.01 14.25 4.30
N GLY A 35 1.33 12.99 4.03
CA GLY A 35 2.67 12.54 3.64
C GLY A 35 2.65 11.89 2.28
N LEU A 36 3.63 12.18 1.44
CA LEU A 36 3.79 11.55 0.14
C LEU A 36 4.57 10.24 0.30
N GLY A 37 3.93 9.12 -0.05
CA GLY A 37 4.51 7.78 -0.04
C GLY A 37 5.42 7.53 -1.23
N GLY A 38 6.62 7.01 -0.99
CA GLY A 38 7.64 6.77 -2.04
C GLY A 38 7.49 5.46 -2.81
N GLN A 39 6.63 4.54 -2.40
CA GLN A 39 6.62 3.13 -2.86
C GLN A 39 6.44 2.92 -4.39
N SER A 40 6.04 3.95 -5.13
CA SER A 40 5.81 3.88 -6.59
C SER A 40 6.83 4.66 -7.41
N TRP A 41 7.92 5.16 -6.84
CA TRP A 41 8.91 5.99 -7.55
C TRP A 41 9.44 5.35 -8.85
N LYS A 42 9.68 4.03 -8.88
CA LYS A 42 10.15 3.32 -10.09
C LYS A 42 9.17 3.38 -11.27
N ARG A 43 7.90 3.71 -11.02
CA ARG A 43 6.88 3.90 -12.06
C ARG A 43 6.99 5.25 -12.75
N PHE A 44 7.69 6.20 -12.12
CA PHE A 44 7.99 7.49 -12.71
C PHE A 44 9.30 7.40 -13.47
N ASN A 45 9.35 8.02 -14.65
CA ASN A 45 10.65 8.42 -15.18
C ASN A 45 11.27 9.48 -14.24
N PRO A 46 12.61 9.65 -14.24
CA PRO A 46 13.28 10.56 -13.33
C PRO A 46 12.72 11.99 -13.33
N GLU A 47 12.42 12.55 -14.50
CA GLU A 47 11.86 13.90 -14.64
C GLU A 47 10.47 14.03 -13.98
N SER A 48 9.62 13.03 -14.15
CA SER A 48 8.27 13.03 -13.56
C SER A 48 8.32 12.87 -12.04
N TYR A 49 9.30 12.13 -11.51
CA TYR A 49 9.52 12.03 -10.07
C TYR A 49 10.07 13.35 -9.49
N GLN A 50 10.99 14.02 -10.21
CA GLN A 50 11.46 15.35 -9.84
C GLN A 50 10.30 16.37 -9.81
N GLU A 51 9.43 16.35 -10.82
CA GLU A 51 8.24 17.21 -10.83
C GLU A 51 7.31 16.90 -9.66
N LEU A 52 7.08 15.61 -9.35
CA LEU A 52 6.23 15.20 -8.22
C LEU A 52 6.73 15.79 -6.89
N ILE A 53 8.04 15.69 -6.63
CA ILE A 53 8.64 16.25 -5.41
C ILE A 53 8.59 17.78 -5.42
N PHE A 54 8.86 18.43 -6.55
CA PHE A 54 8.76 19.88 -6.67
C PHE A 54 7.33 20.38 -6.37
N GLU A 55 6.32 19.73 -6.93
CA GLU A 55 4.93 20.08 -6.68
C GLU A 55 4.50 19.80 -5.23
N ALA A 56 4.93 18.67 -4.66
CA ALA A 56 4.72 18.33 -3.26
C ALA A 56 5.23 19.46 -2.35
N LEU A 57 6.48 19.89 -2.54
CA LEU A 57 7.05 21.00 -1.78
C LEU A 57 6.31 22.32 -2.03
N SER A 58 5.94 22.61 -3.28
CA SER A 58 5.17 23.81 -3.65
C SER A 58 3.78 23.86 -3.00
N LYS A 59 3.20 22.69 -2.71
CA LYS A 59 1.93 22.52 -2.01
C LYS A 59 2.08 22.39 -0.49
N ASN A 60 3.28 22.63 0.06
CA ASN A 60 3.61 22.48 1.47
C ASN A 60 3.40 21.05 2.01
N VAL A 61 3.57 20.03 1.17
CA VAL A 61 3.66 18.64 1.61
C VAL A 61 5.07 18.41 2.16
N THR A 62 5.16 18.44 3.48
CA THR A 62 6.44 18.46 4.20
C THR A 62 6.93 17.08 4.65
N TYR A 63 6.15 16.02 4.46
CA TYR A 63 6.48 14.68 4.91
C TYR A 63 6.62 13.78 3.70
N LEU A 64 7.83 13.32 3.44
CA LEU A 64 8.18 12.54 2.25
C LEU A 64 8.73 11.20 2.72
N GLU A 65 8.10 10.13 2.31
CA GLU A 65 8.61 8.79 2.55
C GLU A 65 9.46 8.36 1.35
N ILE A 66 10.62 7.79 1.64
CA ILE A 66 11.46 7.16 0.63
C ILE A 66 10.94 5.76 0.35
N ALA A 67 10.99 5.39 -0.91
CA ALA A 67 10.80 4.01 -1.30
C ALA A 67 11.93 3.14 -0.76
N GLY A 68 11.61 2.21 0.13
CA GLY A 68 12.59 1.23 0.58
C GLY A 68 13.17 0.44 -0.61
N GLN A 69 14.49 0.33 -0.63
CA GLN A 69 15.33 -0.45 -1.55
C GLN A 69 15.63 0.15 -2.94
N ASP A 70 16.80 -0.23 -3.48
CA ASP A 70 17.26 -0.03 -4.87
C ASP A 70 17.38 1.43 -5.36
N GLY A 71 17.99 2.31 -4.57
CA GLY A 71 18.32 3.68 -4.99
C GLY A 71 17.18 4.70 -4.85
N GLY A 72 16.11 4.38 -4.12
CA GLY A 72 15.04 5.34 -3.81
C GLY A 72 15.52 6.58 -3.04
N ASP A 73 16.56 6.45 -2.23
CA ASP A 73 17.22 7.56 -1.53
C ASP A 73 18.00 8.46 -2.50
N ILE A 74 18.73 7.89 -3.46
CA ILE A 74 19.40 8.63 -4.54
C ILE A 74 18.35 9.40 -5.37
N ALA A 75 17.25 8.74 -5.74
CA ALA A 75 16.16 9.37 -6.48
C ALA A 75 15.54 10.53 -5.69
N MET A 76 15.32 10.36 -4.38
CA MET A 76 14.81 11.42 -3.50
C MET A 76 15.78 12.61 -3.41
N VAL A 77 17.07 12.35 -3.19
CA VAL A 77 18.10 13.42 -3.12
C VAL A 77 18.14 14.21 -4.42
N GLY A 78 18.20 13.53 -5.57
CA GLY A 78 18.20 14.19 -6.88
C GLY A 78 16.92 15.00 -7.14
N ALA A 79 15.77 14.51 -6.68
CA ALA A 79 14.50 15.22 -6.78
C ALA A 79 14.44 16.47 -5.90
N ILE A 80 14.95 16.40 -4.66
CA ILE A 80 15.05 17.56 -3.78
C ILE A 80 16.04 18.59 -4.32
N GLN A 81 17.20 18.17 -4.82
CA GLN A 81 18.18 19.06 -5.42
C GLN A 81 17.61 19.80 -6.64
N SER A 82 16.94 19.08 -7.54
CA SER A 82 16.20 19.68 -8.67
C SER A 82 15.15 20.70 -8.19
N ALA A 83 14.42 20.39 -7.11
CA ALA A 83 13.46 21.32 -6.54
C ALA A 83 14.12 22.57 -5.92
N LEU A 84 15.28 22.42 -5.27
CA LEU A 84 16.05 23.53 -4.68
C LEU A 84 16.63 24.46 -5.76
N GLU A 85 17.09 23.91 -6.89
CA GLU A 85 17.56 24.67 -8.04
C GLU A 85 16.44 25.53 -8.64
N ARG A 86 15.23 24.97 -8.73
CA ARG A 86 14.04 25.66 -9.22
C ARG A 86 13.49 26.69 -8.23
N ASN A 87 13.52 26.38 -6.94
CA ASN A 87 13.06 27.26 -5.87
C ASN A 87 13.97 27.17 -4.63
N PRO A 88 14.96 28.09 -4.50
CA PRO A 88 15.86 28.13 -3.36
C PRO A 88 15.20 28.36 -2.00
N GLU A 89 13.95 28.84 -1.94
CA GLU A 89 13.22 29.02 -0.68
C GLU A 89 12.97 27.69 0.05
N PHE A 90 12.95 26.57 -0.68
CA PHE A 90 12.84 25.24 -0.09
C PHE A 90 13.99 24.88 0.85
N LEU A 91 15.14 25.55 0.76
CA LEU A 91 16.29 25.34 1.65
C LEU A 91 15.94 25.56 3.14
N ASN A 92 14.97 26.45 3.39
CA ASN A 92 14.48 26.77 4.74
C ASN A 92 13.12 26.10 5.05
N SER A 93 12.56 25.33 4.12
CA SER A 93 11.29 24.64 4.35
C SER A 93 11.45 23.51 5.39
N PRO A 94 10.51 23.36 6.33
CA PRO A 94 10.55 22.26 7.28
C PRO A 94 10.15 20.98 6.55
N VAL A 95 11.12 20.13 6.21
CA VAL A 95 10.87 18.86 5.51
C VAL A 95 11.25 17.71 6.44
N THR A 96 10.41 16.68 6.51
CA THR A 96 10.71 15.41 7.16
C THR A 96 10.81 14.36 6.07
N ILE A 97 11.93 13.65 6.02
CA ILE A 97 12.12 12.50 5.13
C ILE A 97 12.23 11.23 5.97
N THR A 98 11.41 10.23 5.67
CA THR A 98 11.51 8.90 6.29
C THR A 98 12.19 7.91 5.36
N SER A 99 13.09 7.08 5.89
CA SER A 99 13.80 6.04 5.16
C SER A 99 13.70 4.71 5.89
N ARG A 100 13.37 3.65 5.15
CA ARG A 100 13.14 2.31 5.70
C ARG A 100 14.44 1.48 5.63
N ILE A 101 14.84 0.89 6.75
CA ILE A 101 16.01 0.02 6.88
C ILE A 101 15.54 -1.37 7.30
N GLY A 102 15.96 -2.42 6.61
CA GLY A 102 15.63 -3.79 7.03
C GLY A 102 15.74 -4.80 5.90
N TYR A 103 15.39 -4.42 4.67
CA TYR A 103 15.47 -5.33 3.53
C TYR A 103 16.69 -5.01 2.68
N ARG A 104 17.42 -6.05 2.24
CA ARG A 104 18.61 -5.95 1.40
C ARG A 104 18.46 -6.83 0.15
N SER A 105 18.74 -6.25 -1.01
CA SER A 105 18.88 -7.01 -2.26
C SER A 105 20.25 -7.70 -2.29
N LEU A 106 20.27 -8.98 -2.63
CA LEU A 106 21.48 -9.78 -2.82
C LEU A 106 22.09 -9.61 -4.22
N SER A 107 21.31 -9.12 -5.17
CA SER A 107 21.76 -8.92 -6.55
C SER A 107 22.23 -7.49 -6.78
N GLU A 108 23.49 -7.15 -6.44
CA GLU A 108 24.19 -5.97 -6.99
C GLU A 108 25.66 -5.85 -6.53
N ILE A 109 26.56 -6.74 -7.01
CA ILE A 109 27.95 -6.37 -7.36
C ILE A 109 28.40 -7.25 -8.54
N ALA A 110 27.80 -7.07 -9.72
CA ALA A 110 28.42 -7.50 -10.97
C ALA A 110 28.73 -6.23 -11.76
N GLY A 111 29.94 -5.72 -11.56
CA GLY A 111 30.41 -4.52 -12.24
C GLY A 111 30.26 -4.65 -13.75
N SER A 112 29.76 -3.57 -14.35
CA SER A 112 29.83 -3.28 -15.77
C SER A 112 31.22 -3.63 -16.33
N LYS A 113 31.27 -4.67 -17.15
CA LYS A 113 32.24 -4.74 -18.25
C LYS A 113 31.45 -4.83 -19.54
N ASN A 114 31.38 -3.69 -20.21
CA ASN A 114 31.15 -3.62 -21.64
C ASN A 114 32.15 -4.53 -22.35
N ASP A 115 31.62 -5.38 -23.23
CA ASP A 115 32.10 -5.72 -24.58
C ASP A 115 31.01 -6.68 -25.11
N GLY A 116 30.09 -6.27 -25.98
CA GLY A 116 30.35 -6.03 -27.39
C GLY A 116 30.38 -7.36 -28.15
N ASP A 117 29.25 -7.81 -28.72
CA ASP A 117 29.08 -8.17 -30.15
C ASP A 117 27.81 -9.02 -30.38
N ALA A 118 27.28 -8.92 -31.58
CA ALA A 118 26.00 -9.43 -32.02
C ALA A 118 26.03 -10.88 -32.56
N THR A 119 24.82 -11.44 -32.68
CA THR A 119 24.34 -12.50 -33.61
C THR A 119 24.25 -13.97 -33.19
N SER A 120 23.06 -14.51 -33.50
CA SER A 120 22.73 -15.85 -34.01
C SER A 120 22.07 -16.89 -33.08
N ASN A 121 21.02 -17.49 -33.65
CA ASN A 121 20.09 -18.49 -33.15
C ASN A 121 20.69 -19.92 -33.05
N VAL A 122 19.96 -20.77 -32.31
CA VAL A 122 19.60 -22.19 -32.54
C VAL A 122 19.98 -23.17 -31.40
N SER A 123 18.92 -23.87 -30.98
CA SER A 123 18.73 -25.06 -30.13
C SER A 123 19.94 -25.89 -29.68
N SER A 124 19.88 -26.41 -28.46
CA SER A 124 19.58 -27.84 -28.17
C SER A 124 19.93 -28.19 -26.71
N GLY A 125 19.16 -29.11 -26.14
CA GLY A 125 19.22 -29.46 -24.72
C GLY A 125 20.52 -30.13 -24.27
N HIS A 126 20.94 -29.80 -23.07
CA HIS A 126 21.64 -30.68 -22.17
C HIS A 126 21.35 -30.27 -20.72
N GLU A 127 20.74 -31.19 -19.98
CA GLU A 127 20.73 -31.16 -18.52
C GLU A 127 22.17 -31.13 -18.02
N VAL A 128 22.54 -30.03 -17.40
CA VAL A 128 23.80 -29.93 -16.64
C VAL A 128 23.43 -29.57 -15.22
N ASN A 129 23.56 -30.56 -14.33
CA ASN A 129 23.74 -30.36 -12.90
C ASN A 129 24.89 -29.38 -12.68
N GLY A 130 24.56 -28.10 -12.51
CA GLY A 130 25.47 -27.00 -12.32
C GLY A 130 25.30 -26.44 -10.92
N ALA A 131 26.32 -26.63 -10.09
CA ALA A 131 26.43 -26.10 -8.75
C ALA A 131 25.97 -24.64 -8.66
N SER A 132 25.15 -24.37 -7.66
CA SER A 132 24.79 -23.04 -7.19
C SER A 132 26.05 -22.17 -7.10
N THR A 133 26.14 -21.20 -8.00
CA THR A 133 27.13 -20.13 -7.92
C THR A 133 26.89 -19.39 -6.60
N PRO A 134 27.93 -18.95 -5.87
CA PRO A 134 27.76 -18.50 -4.49
C PRO A 134 26.87 -17.26 -4.48
N LEU A 135 25.77 -17.34 -3.72
CA LEU A 135 25.08 -16.16 -3.21
C LEU A 135 26.15 -15.21 -2.67
N THR A 136 26.12 -13.97 -3.18
CA THR A 136 26.84 -12.84 -2.61
C THR A 136 26.76 -12.90 -1.08
N SER A 137 27.91 -12.85 -0.42
CA SER A 137 28.12 -13.37 0.94
C SER A 137 26.98 -13.01 1.91
N SER A 138 26.34 -14.03 2.48
CA SER A 138 25.47 -13.91 3.64
C SER A 138 26.16 -13.05 4.69
N ARG A 139 25.48 -12.01 5.16
CA ARG A 139 25.95 -11.18 6.26
C ARG A 139 25.40 -11.72 7.59
N PRO A 140 26.10 -11.50 8.71
CA PRO A 140 25.53 -11.78 10.03
C PRO A 140 24.17 -11.09 10.20
N GLY A 141 23.17 -11.83 10.68
CA GLY A 141 21.81 -11.33 10.88
C GLY A 141 20.93 -11.28 9.62
N ASP A 142 21.41 -11.77 8.47
CA ASP A 142 20.55 -11.97 7.31
C ASP A 142 19.55 -13.09 7.59
N VAL A 143 18.28 -12.80 7.30
CA VAL A 143 17.15 -13.74 7.36
C VAL A 143 16.60 -13.89 5.96
N ALA A 144 16.67 -15.11 5.43
CA ALA A 144 16.08 -15.44 4.14
C ALA A 144 14.56 -15.52 4.30
N LEU A 145 13.86 -14.67 3.54
CA LEU A 145 12.40 -14.74 3.47
C LEU A 145 12.07 -15.78 2.40
N ALA A 146 11.94 -17.04 2.81
CA ALA A 146 11.66 -18.14 1.90
C ALA A 146 10.35 -17.90 1.12
N GLU A 147 10.36 -18.24 -0.17
CA GLU A 147 9.11 -18.48 -0.90
C GLU A 147 8.47 -19.74 -0.31
N ASP A 148 7.22 -19.64 0.13
CA ASP A 148 6.46 -20.75 0.67
C ASP A 148 6.27 -21.79 -0.46
N THR A 149 7.11 -22.83 -0.48
CA THR A 149 7.17 -23.79 -1.60
C THR A 149 5.98 -24.76 -1.64
N ASN A 150 5.00 -24.65 -0.72
CA ASN A 150 3.97 -25.68 -0.58
C ASN A 150 2.53 -25.24 -0.32
N THR A 151 2.17 -23.96 -0.39
CA THR A 151 0.76 -23.53 -0.25
C THR A 151 0.45 -22.30 -1.12
N GLN A 152 -0.72 -22.33 -1.78
CA GLN A 152 -1.31 -21.32 -2.66
C GLN A 152 -0.58 -19.96 -2.71
N LYS A 153 0.07 -19.72 -3.85
CA LYS A 153 0.67 -18.46 -4.35
C LYS A 153 0.22 -17.21 -3.55
N SER A 154 0.95 -16.90 -2.48
CA SER A 154 0.97 -15.57 -1.90
C SER A 154 1.66 -14.64 -2.90
N SER A 155 0.98 -13.57 -3.34
CA SER A 155 1.47 -12.64 -4.38
C SER A 155 2.61 -11.72 -3.92
N TYR A 156 3.04 -11.82 -2.67
CA TYR A 156 4.38 -11.36 -2.29
C TYR A 156 5.37 -12.46 -2.62
N VAL A 157 5.67 -12.61 -3.92
CA VAL A 157 6.92 -13.23 -4.33
C VAL A 157 8.00 -12.29 -3.83
N THR A 158 8.48 -12.55 -2.61
CA THR A 158 9.73 -11.94 -2.19
C THR A 158 10.74 -12.44 -3.21
N PRO A 159 11.35 -11.58 -4.02
CA PRO A 159 12.29 -12.04 -5.03
C PRO A 159 13.33 -12.92 -4.31
N SER A 160 13.65 -14.09 -4.87
CA SER A 160 14.58 -15.09 -4.28
C SER A 160 15.98 -14.54 -3.94
N ASN A 161 16.21 -13.27 -4.24
CA ASN A 161 17.37 -12.43 -3.98
C ASN A 161 17.14 -11.34 -2.91
N VAL A 162 16.14 -11.40 -2.03
CA VAL A 162 15.96 -10.42 -0.93
C VAL A 162 16.08 -11.09 0.44
N VAL A 163 16.87 -10.48 1.32
CA VAL A 163 17.00 -10.88 2.73
C VAL A 163 16.55 -9.74 3.64
N HIS A 164 16.17 -10.08 4.86
CA HIS A 164 15.92 -9.10 5.91
C HIS A 164 17.06 -9.09 6.94
N ASN A 165 17.61 -7.92 7.25
CA ASN A 165 18.69 -7.72 8.21
C ASN A 165 18.43 -6.44 9.02
N ILE A 166 18.49 -6.55 10.34
CA ILE A 166 18.45 -5.40 11.26
C ILE A 166 19.60 -5.45 12.28
N SER A 167 20.71 -6.13 11.95
CA SER A 167 21.91 -6.12 12.79
C SER A 167 22.46 -4.69 12.93
N SER A 168 23.10 -4.40 14.07
CA SER A 168 23.70 -3.09 14.35
C SER A 168 24.65 -2.64 13.24
N ASP A 169 25.53 -3.54 12.77
CA ASP A 169 26.50 -3.26 11.72
C ASP A 169 25.80 -2.87 10.41
N TYR A 170 24.79 -3.64 9.99
CA TYR A 170 24.05 -3.36 8.76
C TYR A 170 23.28 -2.03 8.83
N VAL A 171 22.62 -1.76 9.96
CA VAL A 171 21.86 -0.51 10.13
C VAL A 171 22.78 0.70 10.09
N LEU A 172 23.93 0.64 10.76
CA LEU A 172 24.92 1.73 10.73
C LEU A 172 25.53 1.92 9.35
N GLU A 173 25.93 0.84 8.67
CA GLU A 173 26.45 0.90 7.29
C GLU A 173 25.43 1.54 6.35
N THR A 174 24.16 1.16 6.47
CA THR A 174 23.07 1.68 5.62
C THR A 174 22.88 3.19 5.83
N ILE A 175 22.93 3.67 7.07
CA ILE A 175 22.78 5.10 7.36
C ILE A 175 23.99 5.89 6.86
N GLN A 176 25.19 5.39 7.15
CA GLN A 176 26.45 6.05 6.77
C GLN A 176 26.60 6.13 5.24
N ALA A 177 26.11 5.13 4.51
CA ALA A 177 26.13 5.10 3.05
C ALA A 177 25.01 5.94 2.41
N SER A 178 24.01 6.40 3.17
CA SER A 178 22.85 7.08 2.59
C SER A 178 23.20 8.51 2.16
N PRO A 179 22.93 8.90 0.89
CA PRO A 179 23.16 10.26 0.41
C PRO A 179 22.26 11.30 1.08
N LEU A 180 21.22 10.86 1.82
CA LEU A 180 20.37 11.74 2.63
C LEU A 180 21.17 12.47 3.71
N MET A 181 22.22 11.85 4.24
CA MET A 181 23.07 12.44 5.26
C MET A 181 23.79 13.70 4.74
N GLU A 182 24.16 13.73 3.46
CA GLU A 182 24.72 14.91 2.80
C GLU A 182 23.67 15.99 2.60
N LEU A 183 22.48 15.62 2.12
CA LEU A 183 21.35 16.53 1.96
C LEU A 183 20.95 17.22 3.29
N GLN A 184 21.08 16.52 4.42
CA GLN A 184 20.83 17.09 5.74
C GLN A 184 21.82 18.21 6.09
N GLN A 185 23.04 18.20 5.55
CA GLN A 185 24.00 19.28 5.77
C GLN A 185 23.57 20.55 5.01
N GLU A 186 23.03 20.38 3.80
CA GLU A 186 22.56 21.47 2.94
C GLU A 186 21.28 22.13 3.49
N MET A 187 20.26 21.33 3.81
CA MET A 187 18.95 21.85 4.23
C MET A 187 18.89 22.11 5.73
N LYS A 188 18.64 23.36 6.14
CA LYS A 188 18.67 23.78 7.55
C LYS A 188 17.60 23.10 8.40
N ASN A 189 16.40 22.95 7.85
CA ASN A 189 15.22 22.46 8.55
C ASN A 189 14.81 21.04 8.11
N LEU A 190 15.74 20.27 7.52
CA LEU A 190 15.51 18.88 7.17
C LEU A 190 15.62 17.98 8.41
N LYS A 191 14.55 17.22 8.67
CA LYS A 191 14.51 16.14 9.65
C LYS A 191 14.58 14.80 8.93
N LEU A 192 15.62 14.01 9.22
CA LEU A 192 15.70 12.62 8.77
C LEU A 192 15.15 11.68 9.83
N VAL A 193 14.38 10.68 9.40
CA VAL A 193 13.85 9.61 10.25
C VAL A 193 14.18 8.26 9.64
N PHE A 194 15.03 7.48 10.30
CA PHE A 194 15.33 6.11 9.89
C PHE A 194 14.42 5.12 10.62
N LEU A 195 13.71 4.29 9.88
CA LEU A 195 12.70 3.39 10.41
C LEU A 195 13.15 1.94 10.24
N LEU A 196 13.23 1.18 11.33
CA LEU A 196 13.38 -0.27 11.23
C LEU A 196 12.11 -0.85 10.60
N HIS A 197 12.27 -1.51 9.46
CA HIS A 197 11.18 -1.96 8.60
C HIS A 197 10.85 -3.42 8.87
N ASN A 198 9.65 -3.67 9.39
CA ASN A 198 9.12 -5.00 9.73
C ASN A 198 10.10 -5.84 10.59
N PRO A 199 10.51 -5.36 11.78
CA PRO A 199 11.41 -6.11 12.66
C PRO A 199 10.90 -7.52 13.00
N GLU A 200 9.58 -7.74 12.94
CA GLU A 200 8.93 -9.05 13.07
C GLU A 200 9.40 -10.08 12.02
N ALA A 201 9.94 -9.66 10.87
CA ALA A 201 10.46 -10.55 9.84
C ALA A 201 11.63 -11.41 10.34
N GLN A 202 12.31 -11.00 11.41
CA GLN A 202 13.33 -11.82 12.06
C GLN A 202 12.77 -13.12 12.65
N VAL A 203 11.47 -13.17 12.99
CA VAL A 203 10.83 -14.36 13.56
C VAL A 203 10.89 -15.56 12.62
N VAL A 204 11.09 -15.35 11.32
CA VAL A 204 11.28 -16.46 10.35
C VAL A 204 12.45 -17.36 10.76
N ASP A 205 13.57 -16.79 11.22
CA ASP A 205 14.69 -17.59 11.75
C ASP A 205 14.25 -18.47 12.93
N LEU A 206 13.52 -17.88 13.88
CA LEU A 206 13.03 -18.61 15.05
C LEU A 206 12.08 -19.74 14.64
N LEU A 207 11.17 -19.49 13.70
CA LEU A 207 10.19 -20.49 13.26
C LEU A 207 10.81 -21.61 12.43
N ASN A 208 11.97 -21.38 11.79
CA ASN A 208 12.74 -22.44 11.15
C ASN A 208 13.33 -23.40 12.19
N ASP A 209 13.75 -22.89 13.35
CA ASP A 209 14.31 -23.69 14.44
C ASP A 209 13.21 -24.31 15.34
N ASP A 210 12.14 -23.55 15.62
CA ASP A 210 10.98 -23.95 16.40
C ASP A 210 9.66 -23.46 15.75
N PRO A 211 9.04 -24.29 14.90
CA PRO A 211 7.78 -23.97 14.24
C PRO A 211 6.60 -23.73 15.19
N ASN A 212 6.69 -24.12 16.45
CA ASN A 212 5.62 -24.00 17.45
C ASN A 212 5.88 -22.89 18.47
N ALA A 213 6.88 -22.02 18.23
CA ALA A 213 7.20 -20.91 19.12
C ALA A 213 5.94 -20.06 19.41
N THR A 214 5.69 -19.83 20.69
CA THR A 214 4.54 -19.07 21.21
C THR A 214 4.60 -17.59 20.81
N VAL A 215 3.47 -16.87 20.91
CA VAL A 215 3.44 -15.42 20.67
C VAL A 215 4.48 -14.70 21.53
N GLU A 216 4.57 -15.08 22.82
CA GLU A 216 5.49 -14.50 23.79
C GLU A 216 6.96 -14.73 23.41
N GLU A 217 7.33 -15.96 23.02
CA GLU A 217 8.69 -16.29 22.55
C GLU A 217 9.04 -15.51 21.29
N ARG A 218 8.08 -15.36 20.36
CA ARG A 218 8.27 -14.56 19.14
C ARG A 218 8.47 -13.07 19.48
N GLN A 219 7.68 -12.50 20.39
CA GLN A 219 7.86 -11.11 20.84
C GLN A 219 9.21 -10.90 21.53
N GLU A 220 9.62 -11.83 22.41
CA GLU A 220 10.91 -11.77 23.08
C GLU A 220 12.05 -11.84 22.05
N PHE A 221 11.96 -12.73 21.07
CA PHE A 221 12.96 -12.87 20.02
C PHE A 221 13.09 -11.60 19.16
N ILE A 222 11.97 -10.98 18.77
CA ILE A 222 11.98 -9.67 18.10
C ILE A 222 12.71 -8.66 18.98
N GLN A 223 12.39 -8.62 20.28
CA GLN A 223 13.03 -7.71 21.21
C GLN A 223 14.53 -7.95 21.35
N GLN A 224 14.98 -9.20 21.35
CA GLN A 224 16.39 -9.54 21.40
C GLN A 224 17.12 -9.08 20.12
N ARG A 225 16.49 -9.21 18.95
CA ARG A 225 17.09 -8.86 17.65
C ARG A 225 17.13 -7.35 17.38
N TRP A 226 16.07 -6.62 17.69
CA TRP A 226 16.02 -5.18 17.36
C TRP A 226 16.72 -4.28 18.39
N THR A 227 17.02 -4.78 19.61
CA THR A 227 17.55 -3.96 20.70
C THR A 227 18.96 -3.48 20.38
N PRO A 228 19.88 -4.35 19.93
CA PRO A 228 21.20 -3.92 19.46
C PRO A 228 21.12 -2.90 18.31
N ALA A 229 20.14 -3.03 17.42
CA ALA A 229 19.93 -2.10 16.31
C ALA A 229 19.56 -0.71 16.82
N MET A 230 18.59 -0.64 17.75
CA MET A 230 18.14 0.61 18.36
C MET A 230 19.21 1.23 19.26
N ASP A 231 19.97 0.42 20.01
CA ASP A 231 21.10 0.89 20.81
C ASP A 231 22.17 1.54 19.91
N ALA A 232 22.50 0.91 18.77
CA ALA A 232 23.44 1.46 17.79
C ALA A 232 22.94 2.78 17.15
N LEU A 233 21.65 2.85 16.80
CA LEU A 233 21.02 4.07 16.29
C LEU A 233 21.05 5.23 17.30
N GLU A 234 20.79 4.93 18.58
CA GLU A 234 20.81 5.91 19.65
C GLU A 234 22.24 6.39 19.96
N GLU A 235 23.24 5.50 19.87
CA GLU A 235 24.65 5.84 20.08
C GLU A 235 25.19 6.69 18.92
N TYR A 236 24.97 6.26 17.67
CA TYR A 236 25.43 7.00 16.49
C TYR A 236 24.82 8.41 16.42
N GLY A 237 23.58 8.57 16.88
CA GLY A 237 22.91 9.86 16.95
C GLY A 237 23.43 10.81 18.04
N LYS A 238 24.23 10.31 18.99
CA LYS A 238 24.86 11.12 20.07
C LYS A 238 26.25 11.62 19.71
N GLU A 239 26.86 11.13 18.64
CA GLU A 239 28.20 11.52 18.26
C GLU A 239 28.29 13.03 17.94
N GLU A 240 29.27 13.72 18.50
CA GLU A 240 29.48 15.17 18.26
C GLU A 240 29.78 15.49 16.79
N SER A 241 30.26 14.51 16.03
CA SER A 241 30.48 14.55 14.58
C SER A 241 29.17 14.68 13.79
N ASN A 242 28.00 14.45 14.42
CA ASN A 242 26.70 14.52 13.79
C ASN A 242 25.88 15.72 14.32
N PRO A 243 26.18 16.95 13.88
CA PRO A 243 25.63 18.18 14.47
C PRO A 243 24.12 18.37 14.24
N LYS A 244 23.51 17.60 13.33
CA LYS A 244 22.05 17.55 13.16
C LYS A 244 21.55 16.15 13.48
N ALA A 245 21.00 15.98 14.68
CA ALA A 245 20.42 14.72 15.10
C ALA A 245 19.32 14.29 14.13
N TYR A 246 19.57 13.20 13.39
CA TYR A 246 18.47 12.42 12.83
C TYR A 246 17.68 11.80 14.00
N THR A 247 16.53 11.23 13.68
CA THR A 247 15.74 10.46 14.64
C THR A 247 15.45 9.09 14.06
N PHE A 248 14.97 8.16 14.88
CA PHE A 248 14.61 6.84 14.37
C PHE A 248 13.26 6.37 14.89
N GLY A 249 12.83 5.23 14.37
CA GLY A 249 11.50 4.68 14.65
C GLY A 249 11.31 3.28 14.10
N VAL A 250 10.05 2.86 14.01
CA VAL A 250 9.65 1.57 13.45
C VAL A 250 8.58 1.79 12.40
N VAL A 251 8.67 1.07 11.29
CA VAL A 251 7.57 0.86 10.35
C VAL A 251 7.27 -0.63 10.32
N SER A 252 6.06 -1.04 10.71
CA SER A 252 5.74 -2.46 10.88
C SER A 252 4.33 -2.77 10.40
N ASN A 253 4.23 -3.76 9.52
CA ASN A 253 2.95 -4.35 9.15
C ASN A 253 2.35 -5.15 10.32
N GLY A 254 3.19 -5.77 11.16
CA GLY A 254 2.79 -6.55 12.32
C GLY A 254 1.98 -5.78 13.37
N LEU A 255 2.13 -4.46 13.44
CA LEU A 255 1.31 -3.58 14.29
C LEU A 255 -0.15 -3.49 13.82
N GLY A 256 -0.42 -3.79 12.55
CA GLY A 256 -1.78 -3.84 11.99
C GLY A 256 -2.47 -5.19 12.20
N ILE A 257 -1.78 -6.17 12.80
CA ILE A 257 -2.28 -7.55 12.95
C ILE A 257 -2.77 -7.76 14.39
N PRO A 258 -3.99 -8.30 14.61
CA PRO A 258 -4.49 -8.65 15.94
C PRO A 258 -3.63 -9.69 16.67
N SER A 259 -3.53 -9.55 17.98
CA SER A 259 -2.85 -10.54 18.84
C SER A 259 -3.64 -11.85 18.95
N GLU A 260 -4.97 -11.82 18.80
CA GLU A 260 -5.83 -12.99 18.98
C GLU A 260 -5.71 -14.02 17.85
N LYS A 261 -5.07 -13.67 16.73
CA LYS A 261 -4.94 -14.54 15.55
C LYS A 261 -3.69 -15.42 15.57
N ASP A 262 -2.87 -15.37 16.63
CA ASP A 262 -1.59 -16.07 16.74
C ASP A 262 -0.73 -15.95 15.47
N HIS A 263 -0.80 -14.80 14.81
CA HIS A 263 -0.13 -14.61 13.53
C HIS A 263 1.39 -14.51 13.79
N PRO A 264 2.24 -15.21 13.01
CA PRO A 264 3.68 -15.25 13.25
C PRO A 264 4.33 -13.87 13.15
N MET A 265 3.77 -13.00 12.30
CA MET A 265 4.24 -11.62 12.07
C MET A 265 3.57 -10.57 12.96
N HIS A 266 2.85 -10.94 14.02
CA HIS A 266 2.28 -9.95 14.94
C HIS A 266 3.41 -9.20 15.69
N LEU A 267 3.26 -7.88 15.86
CA LEU A 267 4.14 -7.07 16.71
C LEU A 267 3.31 -6.35 17.79
N ASP A 268 3.64 -6.56 19.06
CA ASP A 268 2.91 -5.92 20.15
C ASP A 268 3.32 -4.45 20.31
N ALA A 269 2.33 -3.55 20.38
CA ALA A 269 2.53 -2.12 20.56
C ALA A 269 3.31 -1.76 21.85
N SER A 270 3.28 -2.60 22.89
CA SER A 270 4.01 -2.41 24.14
C SER A 270 5.52 -2.39 23.93
N LEU A 271 6.05 -3.16 22.98
CA LEU A 271 7.46 -3.17 22.62
C LEU A 271 7.89 -1.81 22.05
N VAL A 272 7.07 -1.24 21.17
CA VAL A 272 7.29 0.08 20.57
C VAL A 272 7.19 1.20 21.62
N ILE A 273 6.20 1.11 22.52
CA ILE A 273 6.03 2.05 23.63
C ILE A 273 7.24 1.97 24.59
N ALA A 274 7.72 0.77 24.90
CA ALA A 274 8.91 0.58 25.73
C ALA A 274 10.16 1.19 25.06
N ALA A 275 10.33 1.00 23.75
CA ALA A 275 11.43 1.62 23.00
C ALA A 275 11.36 3.15 23.07
N SER A 276 10.17 3.75 22.89
CA SER A 276 10.00 5.21 22.99
C SER A 276 10.36 5.79 24.36
N LYS A 277 10.23 5.00 25.43
CA LYS A 277 10.60 5.39 26.80
C LYS A 277 12.10 5.19 27.07
N LYS A 278 12.73 4.24 26.38
CA LYS A 278 14.15 3.90 26.53
C LYS A 278 15.06 4.85 25.75
N TYR A 279 14.70 5.19 24.51
CA TYR A 279 15.57 5.90 23.57
C TYR A 279 15.14 7.34 23.36
N GLN A 280 16.09 8.27 23.44
CA GLN A 280 15.78 9.69 23.30
C GLN A 280 15.46 10.09 21.85
N GLN A 281 16.08 9.42 20.87
CA GLN A 281 15.88 9.73 19.46
C GLN A 281 14.75 8.95 18.80
N PHE A 282 14.10 8.03 19.52
CA PHE A 282 12.92 7.34 19.02
C PHE A 282 11.76 8.33 18.90
N SER A 283 11.26 8.53 17.67
CA SER A 283 10.33 9.62 17.40
C SER A 283 9.13 9.26 16.53
N THR A 284 9.18 8.15 15.80
CA THR A 284 8.17 7.87 14.75
C THR A 284 7.76 6.41 14.74
N VAL A 285 6.47 6.16 14.52
CA VAL A 285 5.91 4.84 14.24
C VAL A 285 5.03 4.94 13.02
N GLU A 286 5.29 4.11 12.02
CA GLU A 286 4.44 3.95 10.85
C GLU A 286 3.75 2.58 10.90
N LEU A 287 2.44 2.56 10.72
CA LEU A 287 1.64 1.32 10.81
C LEU A 287 0.46 1.32 9.83
N PRO A 288 0.06 0.15 9.30
CA PRO A 288 -1.12 0.05 8.44
C PRO A 288 -2.39 0.43 9.20
N ALA A 289 -3.15 1.36 8.64
CA ALA A 289 -4.48 1.69 9.13
C ALA A 289 -5.33 2.22 7.98
N ASN A 290 -6.54 1.67 7.83
CA ASN A 290 -7.56 2.19 6.92
C ASN A 290 -8.94 1.71 7.38
N LEU A 291 -9.98 1.92 6.56
CA LEU A 291 -11.36 1.60 6.93
C LEU A 291 -11.61 0.10 7.12
N LEU A 292 -10.85 -0.77 6.46
CA LEU A 292 -10.95 -2.23 6.59
C LEU A 292 -9.88 -2.81 7.53
N GLU A 293 -8.72 -2.16 7.62
CA GLU A 293 -7.63 -2.47 8.55
C GLU A 293 -7.74 -1.64 9.82
N THR A 294 -8.66 -2.03 10.71
CA THR A 294 -9.05 -1.20 11.85
C THR A 294 -8.19 -1.39 13.09
N TYR A 295 -7.44 -2.49 13.20
CA TYR A 295 -6.54 -2.76 14.33
C TYR A 295 -5.48 -1.67 14.54
N GLY A 296 -4.94 -1.13 13.43
CA GLY A 296 -3.98 -0.03 13.48
C GLY A 296 -4.50 1.21 14.21
N TRP A 297 -5.81 1.46 14.20
CA TRP A 297 -6.42 2.58 14.91
C TRP A 297 -6.33 2.40 16.43
N GLY A 298 -6.59 1.20 16.92
CA GLY A 298 -6.45 0.85 18.33
C GLY A 298 -5.01 1.00 18.80
N VAL A 299 -4.06 0.49 18.00
CA VAL A 299 -2.61 0.60 18.27
C VAL A 299 -2.16 2.06 18.28
N ALA A 300 -2.58 2.86 17.29
CA ALA A 300 -2.25 4.28 17.24
C ALA A 300 -2.74 5.03 18.49
N ARG A 301 -4.00 4.81 18.92
CA ARG A 301 -4.55 5.42 20.14
C ARG A 301 -3.76 5.02 21.38
N LYS A 302 -3.37 3.75 21.50
CA LYS A 302 -2.54 3.23 22.60
C LYS A 302 -1.15 3.88 22.62
N ILE A 303 -0.49 4.00 21.46
CA ILE A 303 0.80 4.69 21.36
C ILE A 303 0.65 6.16 21.76
N LYS A 304 -0.37 6.87 21.26
CA LYS A 304 -0.58 8.28 21.61
C LYS A 304 -0.92 8.51 23.09
N SER A 305 -1.58 7.58 23.76
CA SER A 305 -1.91 7.72 25.19
C SER A 305 -0.71 7.44 26.10
N GLU A 306 0.19 6.52 25.71
CA GLU A 306 1.33 6.10 26.55
C GLU A 306 2.69 6.70 26.14
N ALA A 307 2.78 7.23 24.91
CA ALA A 307 3.98 7.79 24.30
C ALA A 307 3.59 8.99 23.41
N SER A 308 3.01 10.03 24.02
CA SER A 308 2.43 11.20 23.33
C SER A 308 3.37 11.95 22.39
N ASP A 309 4.68 11.88 22.65
CA ASP A 309 5.72 12.58 21.89
C ASP A 309 6.12 11.83 20.60
N VAL A 310 5.67 10.58 20.44
CA VAL A 310 5.89 9.79 19.23
C VAL A 310 4.92 10.25 18.14
N CYS A 311 5.47 10.51 16.95
CA CYS A 311 4.73 10.77 15.74
C CYS A 311 4.18 9.45 15.18
N VAL A 312 2.86 9.31 15.12
CA VAL A 312 2.23 8.11 14.56
C VAL A 312 1.71 8.41 13.16
N SER A 313 2.24 7.71 12.16
CA SER A 313 1.84 7.84 10.77
C SER A 313 1.02 6.63 10.33
N ALA A 314 -0.15 6.85 9.76
CA ALA A 314 -0.87 5.79 9.06
C ALA A 314 -0.28 5.59 7.67
N ILE A 315 0.12 4.37 7.35
CA ILE A 315 0.49 3.97 5.99
C ILE A 315 -0.62 3.14 5.36
N ARG A 316 -0.61 3.09 4.03
CA ARG A 316 -1.60 2.36 3.22
C ARG A 316 -3.07 2.72 3.51
N PRO A 317 -3.41 4.02 3.59
CA PRO A 317 -4.76 4.48 3.90
C PRO A 317 -5.80 4.06 2.86
N LEU A 318 -5.37 3.69 1.65
CA LEU A 318 -6.23 3.31 0.53
C LEU A 318 -6.00 1.86 0.03
N THR A 319 -5.18 1.06 0.73
CA THR A 319 -4.82 -0.30 0.28
C THR A 319 -4.73 -1.28 1.45
N CYS A 320 -5.57 -2.30 1.47
CA CYS A 320 -5.68 -3.26 2.58
C CYS A 320 -4.83 -4.52 2.34
N TYR A 321 -4.33 -5.14 3.41
CA TYR A 321 -3.45 -6.31 3.37
C TYR A 321 -4.18 -7.48 2.73
N PRO A 322 -3.52 -8.21 1.82
CA PRO A 322 -4.10 -9.44 1.29
C PRO A 322 -4.34 -10.39 2.45
N CYS A 323 -5.55 -10.96 2.57
CA CYS A 323 -5.97 -11.92 3.61
C CYS A 323 -6.73 -11.41 4.84
N LEU A 324 -7.17 -10.15 4.91
CA LEU A 324 -8.33 -9.82 5.77
C LEU A 324 -9.61 -10.38 5.13
N GLY A 325 -9.86 -11.68 5.33
CA GLY A 325 -11.15 -12.32 5.01
C GLY A 325 -11.25 -12.97 3.63
N THR A 326 -10.43 -12.56 2.65
CA THR A 326 -10.74 -12.93 1.26
C THR A 326 -10.01 -14.14 0.70
N THR A 327 -9.04 -14.70 1.43
CA THR A 327 -8.19 -15.84 1.02
C THR A 327 -7.45 -15.68 -0.32
N SER A 328 -7.62 -14.55 -1.01
CA SER A 328 -7.18 -14.36 -2.40
C SER A 328 -5.68 -14.08 -2.52
N GLY A 329 -4.99 -13.69 -1.45
CA GLY A 329 -3.59 -13.33 -1.51
C GLY A 329 -3.31 -12.01 -2.25
N PHE A 330 -4.34 -11.25 -2.66
CA PHE A 330 -4.18 -9.95 -3.35
C PHE A 330 -4.80 -8.77 -2.56
N PRO A 331 -4.18 -7.58 -2.61
CA PRO A 331 -4.63 -6.44 -1.82
C PRO A 331 -5.96 -5.86 -2.34
N PHE A 332 -6.74 -5.34 -1.41
CA PHE A 332 -7.98 -4.59 -1.67
C PHE A 332 -7.63 -3.11 -1.75
N ARG A 333 -8.36 -2.35 -2.57
CA ARG A 333 -8.15 -0.89 -2.68
C ARG A 333 -9.45 -0.16 -2.39
N LEU A 334 -9.35 0.88 -1.56
CA LEU A 334 -10.45 1.80 -1.27
C LEU A 334 -10.48 2.86 -2.38
N VAL A 335 -11.02 2.50 -3.54
CA VAL A 335 -10.90 3.31 -4.76
C VAL A 335 -12.16 3.24 -5.62
N ASP A 336 -12.67 4.41 -5.99
CA ASP A 336 -13.54 4.60 -7.14
C ASP A 336 -12.70 5.02 -8.36
N TYR A 337 -12.97 4.40 -9.51
CA TYR A 337 -12.19 4.62 -10.73
C TYR A 337 -12.89 5.65 -11.62
N ALA A 338 -12.12 6.56 -12.22
CA ALA A 338 -12.61 7.38 -13.33
C ALA A 338 -12.59 6.52 -14.61
N LEU A 339 -13.76 6.05 -15.04
CA LEU A 339 -13.91 5.12 -16.16
C LEU A 339 -14.53 5.83 -17.37
N PRO A 340 -14.22 5.38 -18.61
CA PRO A 340 -14.87 5.91 -19.81
C PRO A 340 -16.39 5.79 -19.71
N ALA A 341 -17.08 6.92 -19.87
CA ALA A 341 -18.53 6.96 -19.99
C ALA A 341 -18.89 7.12 -21.46
N LEU A 342 -19.40 6.06 -22.09
CA LEU A 342 -20.22 6.24 -23.27
C LEU A 342 -21.53 6.81 -22.79
N GLU A 343 -21.75 8.10 -23.00
CA GLU A 343 -23.09 8.65 -22.85
C GLU A 343 -24.02 7.95 -23.85
N ASP A 344 -25.24 7.65 -23.40
CA ASP A 344 -26.39 7.29 -24.23
C ASP A 344 -26.77 8.52 -25.10
N LYS A 345 -25.85 8.98 -25.95
CA LYS A 345 -26.08 10.10 -26.86
C LYS A 345 -26.86 9.56 -28.05
N SER A 346 -28.19 9.68 -27.92
CA SER A 346 -29.06 10.01 -29.03
C SER A 346 -28.32 10.93 -30.01
N ILE A 347 -28.31 10.52 -31.27
CA ILE A 347 -27.58 11.11 -32.40
C ILE A 347 -27.87 12.61 -32.47
N GLY A 348 -26.96 13.47 -32.00
CA GLY A 348 -27.16 14.91 -32.10
C GLY A 348 -26.10 15.73 -31.36
N THR A 349 -25.27 16.43 -32.14
CA THR A 349 -24.32 17.49 -31.76
C THR A 349 -23.05 17.08 -31.00
N PHE A 350 -21.94 17.13 -31.75
CA PHE A 350 -20.57 16.80 -31.36
C PHE A 350 -19.82 18.08 -30.93
N GLU A 351 -20.05 18.55 -29.71
CA GLU A 351 -19.11 19.43 -29.01
C GLU A 351 -19.04 18.96 -27.56
N SER A 352 -18.26 17.90 -27.31
CA SER A 352 -17.97 17.41 -25.96
C SER A 352 -16.61 17.94 -25.53
N THR A 353 -16.61 18.80 -24.52
CA THR A 353 -15.42 19.16 -23.75
C THR A 353 -14.85 17.91 -23.09
N SER A 354 -13.52 17.84 -22.95
CA SER A 354 -12.79 16.65 -22.46
C SER A 354 -13.21 16.12 -21.08
N SER A 355 -13.96 16.90 -20.29
CA SER A 355 -14.46 16.49 -18.97
C SER A 355 -15.55 15.41 -19.01
N ASP A 356 -16.33 15.30 -20.08
CA ASP A 356 -17.50 14.40 -20.11
C ASP A 356 -17.13 12.95 -20.48
N ARG A 357 -15.86 12.69 -20.82
CA ARG A 357 -15.41 11.37 -21.27
C ARG A 357 -15.29 10.34 -20.15
N TYR A 358 -15.15 10.79 -18.90
CA TYR A 358 -14.93 9.91 -17.76
C TYR A 358 -15.94 10.20 -16.66
N ARG A 359 -16.42 9.14 -15.99
CA ARG A 359 -17.24 9.23 -14.79
C ARG A 359 -16.67 8.33 -13.71
N TYR A 360 -16.74 8.78 -12.46
CA TYR A 360 -16.34 7.95 -11.34
C TYR A 360 -17.33 6.82 -11.12
N THR A 361 -16.86 5.65 -10.72
CA THR A 361 -17.67 4.45 -10.49
C THR A 361 -18.84 4.67 -9.51
N ASN A 362 -18.70 5.57 -8.53
CA ASN A 362 -19.77 5.91 -7.60
C ASN A 362 -20.93 6.69 -8.25
N ASP A 363 -20.68 7.41 -9.34
CA ASP A 363 -21.69 8.17 -10.09
C ASP A 363 -22.35 7.34 -11.21
N MET A 364 -21.91 6.09 -11.38
CA MET A 364 -22.40 5.21 -12.44
C MET A 364 -23.54 4.33 -11.93
N SER A 365 -24.63 4.23 -12.70
CA SER A 365 -25.78 3.38 -12.39
C SER A 365 -25.63 1.92 -12.82
N GLY A 366 -24.59 1.60 -13.60
CA GLY A 366 -24.38 0.29 -14.20
C GLY A 366 -22.98 0.11 -14.78
N ILE A 367 -22.68 -1.13 -15.20
CA ILE A 367 -21.42 -1.46 -15.86
C ILE A 367 -21.27 -0.57 -17.12
N PRO A 368 -20.08 -0.03 -17.40
CA PRO A 368 -19.83 0.80 -18.59
C PRO A 368 -20.33 0.14 -19.89
N ALA A 369 -21.12 0.87 -20.70
CA ALA A 369 -21.72 0.33 -21.93
C ALA A 369 -20.71 -0.22 -22.95
N ILE A 370 -19.48 0.31 -22.94
CA ILE A 370 -18.39 -0.17 -23.80
C ILE A 370 -18.10 -1.66 -23.60
N TYR A 371 -18.29 -2.17 -22.38
CA TYR A 371 -18.11 -3.58 -22.08
C TYR A 371 -19.16 -4.44 -22.79
N GLN A 372 -20.44 -4.07 -22.70
CA GLN A 372 -21.51 -4.83 -23.34
C GLN A 372 -21.38 -4.86 -24.87
N MET A 373 -20.97 -3.75 -25.46
CA MET A 373 -20.69 -3.68 -26.90
C MET A 373 -19.52 -4.61 -27.29
N ALA A 374 -18.42 -4.57 -26.54
CA ALA A 374 -17.24 -5.40 -26.81
C ALA A 374 -17.52 -6.90 -26.56
N LEU A 375 -18.29 -7.23 -25.52
CA LEU A 375 -18.74 -8.59 -25.22
C LEU A 375 -19.59 -9.14 -26.37
N GLN A 376 -20.58 -8.39 -26.85
CA GLN A 376 -21.42 -8.82 -27.98
C GLN A 376 -20.60 -8.99 -29.27
N ALA A 377 -19.67 -8.06 -29.55
CA ALA A 377 -18.79 -8.15 -30.71
C ALA A 377 -17.88 -9.39 -30.63
N ALA A 378 -17.32 -9.69 -29.46
CA ALA A 378 -16.50 -10.88 -29.25
C ALA A 378 -17.32 -12.18 -29.37
N MET A 379 -18.49 -12.24 -28.74
CA MET A 379 -19.38 -13.40 -28.82
C MET A 379 -19.83 -13.69 -30.25
N ALA A 380 -20.13 -12.65 -31.03
CA ALA A 380 -20.49 -12.76 -32.45
C ALA A 380 -19.30 -13.15 -33.34
N HIS A 381 -18.08 -12.69 -33.02
CA HIS A 381 -16.89 -13.05 -33.78
C HIS A 381 -16.50 -14.51 -33.61
N PHE A 382 -16.66 -15.06 -32.40
CA PHE A 382 -16.43 -16.48 -32.11
C PHE A 382 -17.69 -17.34 -32.26
N ASP A 383 -18.71 -16.84 -32.96
CA ASP A 383 -19.89 -17.63 -33.28
C ASP A 383 -19.59 -18.57 -34.44
N ALA A 384 -19.66 -19.87 -34.16
CA ALA A 384 -19.37 -20.93 -35.12
C ALA A 384 -20.66 -21.57 -35.69
N GLU A 385 -21.78 -20.84 -35.69
CA GLU A 385 -23.07 -21.30 -36.24
C GLU A 385 -22.92 -21.85 -37.67
N GLU A 386 -22.19 -21.16 -38.57
CA GLU A 386 -21.94 -21.63 -39.94
C GLU A 386 -21.23 -22.99 -39.98
N LEU A 387 -20.21 -23.20 -39.13
CA LEU A 387 -19.50 -24.49 -39.04
C LEU A 387 -20.40 -25.59 -38.44
N LEU A 388 -21.30 -25.23 -37.53
CA LEU A 388 -22.28 -26.17 -36.98
C LEU A 388 -23.32 -26.58 -38.01
N GLU A 389 -23.76 -25.68 -38.89
CA GLU A 389 -24.64 -25.99 -40.02
C GLU A 389 -23.94 -26.91 -41.03
N ILE A 390 -22.69 -26.58 -41.44
CA ILE A 390 -21.90 -27.42 -42.34
C ILE A 390 -21.70 -28.82 -41.76
N LYS A 391 -21.47 -28.93 -40.44
CA LYS A 391 -21.33 -30.21 -39.74
C LYS A 391 -22.60 -31.08 -39.80
N GLN A 392 -23.78 -30.47 -39.95
CA GLN A 392 -25.04 -31.21 -40.14
C GLN A 392 -25.18 -31.74 -41.58
N GLU A 393 -24.59 -31.04 -42.55
CA GLU A 393 -24.63 -31.41 -43.97
C GLU A 393 -23.53 -32.40 -44.37
N ARG A 394 -22.33 -32.27 -43.77
CA ARG A 394 -21.16 -33.11 -44.05
C ARG A 394 -20.19 -33.19 -42.88
N ASP A 395 -19.24 -34.13 -42.98
CA ASP A 395 -18.09 -34.16 -42.07
C ASP A 395 -17.21 -32.91 -42.26
N LEU A 396 -16.82 -32.31 -41.13
CA LEU A 396 -15.86 -31.21 -41.10
C LEU A 396 -14.45 -31.69 -41.43
N SER A 397 -13.69 -30.84 -42.11
CA SER A 397 -12.25 -30.99 -42.25
C SER A 397 -11.56 -30.91 -40.89
N MET A 398 -10.28 -31.27 -40.84
CA MET A 398 -9.48 -31.15 -39.62
C MET A 398 -9.38 -29.68 -39.16
N GLU A 399 -9.07 -28.77 -40.09
CA GLU A 399 -8.98 -27.32 -39.86
C GLU A 399 -10.32 -26.70 -39.42
N GLU A 400 -11.43 -27.14 -40.03
CA GLU A 400 -12.78 -26.69 -39.63
C GLU A 400 -13.16 -27.18 -38.23
N ARG A 401 -12.72 -28.39 -37.86
CA ARG A 401 -12.95 -28.93 -36.51
C ARG A 401 -12.12 -28.18 -35.48
N GLU A 402 -10.85 -27.90 -35.75
CA GLU A 402 -9.97 -27.10 -34.90
C GLU A 402 -10.53 -25.68 -34.71
N THR A 403 -10.99 -25.05 -35.78
CA THR A 403 -11.62 -23.72 -35.73
C THR A 403 -12.89 -23.73 -34.88
N LEU A 404 -13.77 -24.74 -35.06
CA LEU A 404 -14.99 -24.90 -34.27
C LEU A 404 -14.68 -25.09 -32.77
N ASP A 405 -13.66 -25.89 -32.45
CA ASP A 405 -13.27 -26.16 -31.07
C ASP A 405 -12.64 -24.92 -30.41
N GLY A 406 -11.81 -24.17 -31.15
CA GLY A 406 -11.27 -22.88 -30.71
C GLY A 406 -12.35 -21.84 -30.44
N CYS A 407 -13.34 -21.70 -31.34
CA CYS A 407 -14.48 -20.79 -31.14
C CYS A 407 -15.28 -21.14 -29.88
N LYS A 408 -15.56 -22.43 -29.65
CA LYS A 408 -16.27 -22.88 -28.44
C LYS A 408 -15.49 -22.62 -27.17
N LEU A 409 -14.17 -22.86 -27.18
CA LEU A 409 -13.32 -22.58 -26.03
C LEU A 409 -13.37 -21.08 -25.69
N MET A 410 -13.27 -20.22 -26.70
CA MET A 410 -13.31 -18.77 -26.52
C MET A 410 -14.66 -18.28 -26.01
N GLN A 411 -15.78 -18.76 -26.57
CA GLN A 411 -17.10 -18.42 -26.06
C GLN A 411 -17.29 -18.88 -24.62
N SER A 412 -16.84 -20.09 -24.26
CA SER A 412 -16.89 -20.59 -22.88
C SER A 412 -16.08 -19.69 -21.94
N MET A 413 -14.85 -19.36 -22.32
CA MET A 413 -13.96 -18.53 -21.50
C MET A 413 -14.52 -17.10 -21.31
N ILE A 414 -15.04 -16.49 -22.38
CA ILE A 414 -15.68 -15.16 -22.32
C ILE A 414 -16.90 -15.20 -21.40
N HIS A 415 -17.74 -16.23 -21.51
CA HIS A 415 -18.90 -16.43 -20.67
C HIS A 415 -18.53 -16.66 -19.20
N ASP A 416 -17.48 -17.43 -18.92
CA ASP A 416 -16.98 -17.66 -17.56
C ASP A 416 -16.48 -16.36 -16.93
N LEU A 417 -15.72 -15.56 -17.69
CA LEU A 417 -15.26 -14.23 -17.26
C LEU A 417 -16.44 -13.29 -16.95
N ASP A 418 -17.45 -13.23 -17.80
CA ASP A 418 -18.63 -12.39 -17.57
C ASP A 418 -19.38 -12.80 -16.29
N ASN A 419 -19.56 -14.11 -16.08
CA ASN A 419 -20.23 -14.64 -14.87
C ASN A 419 -19.43 -14.39 -13.59
N ASP A 420 -18.11 -14.41 -13.67
CA ASP A 420 -17.22 -14.20 -12.53
C ASP A 420 -16.95 -12.73 -12.24
N LEU A 421 -17.34 -11.81 -13.12
CA LEU A 421 -17.13 -10.37 -12.97
C LEU A 421 -17.60 -9.83 -11.61
N ALA A 422 -18.77 -10.26 -11.13
CA ALA A 422 -19.34 -9.85 -9.85
C ALA A 422 -18.57 -10.41 -8.62
N LYS A 423 -17.73 -11.44 -8.83
CA LYS A 423 -16.90 -12.08 -7.81
C LYS A 423 -15.51 -11.47 -7.72
N VAL A 424 -15.08 -10.69 -8.73
CA VAL A 424 -13.76 -10.07 -8.70
C VAL A 424 -13.65 -9.08 -7.54
N ARG A 425 -12.48 -9.10 -6.88
CA ARG A 425 -12.22 -8.33 -5.65
C ARG A 425 -10.94 -7.51 -5.70
N SER A 426 -9.98 -7.90 -6.52
CA SER A 426 -8.70 -7.22 -6.67
C SER A 426 -8.32 -7.15 -8.14
N PHE A 427 -7.88 -5.96 -8.56
CA PHE A 427 -7.41 -5.77 -9.92
C PHE A 427 -6.09 -6.51 -10.16
N ALA A 428 -5.24 -6.61 -9.14
CA ALA A 428 -4.00 -7.38 -9.22
C ALA A 428 -4.27 -8.89 -9.39
N ALA A 429 -5.29 -9.41 -8.69
CA ALA A 429 -5.72 -10.81 -8.88
C ALA A 429 -6.19 -11.07 -10.32
N HIS A 430 -6.95 -10.12 -10.87
CA HIS A 430 -7.41 -10.18 -12.25
C HIS A 430 -6.23 -10.12 -13.24
N GLU A 431 -5.24 -9.25 -13.03
CA GLU A 431 -4.05 -9.19 -13.88
C GLU A 431 -3.24 -10.49 -13.81
N ASP A 432 -3.03 -11.06 -12.63
CA ASP A 432 -2.33 -12.34 -12.46
C ASP A 432 -3.06 -13.49 -13.19
N GLU A 433 -4.38 -13.56 -13.06
CA GLU A 433 -5.18 -14.55 -13.79
C GLU A 433 -5.13 -14.34 -15.30
N LEU A 434 -5.21 -13.08 -15.76
CA LEU A 434 -5.17 -12.73 -17.17
C LEU A 434 -3.84 -13.12 -17.81
N TYR A 435 -2.72 -12.68 -17.23
CA TYR A 435 -1.39 -12.92 -17.78
C TYR A 435 -0.84 -14.31 -17.47
N GLY A 436 -1.20 -14.89 -16.32
CA GLY A 436 -0.70 -16.18 -15.86
C GLY A 436 -1.48 -17.39 -16.37
N ARG A 437 -2.75 -17.22 -16.78
CA ARG A 437 -3.62 -18.34 -17.19
C ARG A 437 -4.32 -18.10 -18.52
N ILE A 438 -5.01 -16.98 -18.66
CA ILE A 438 -5.92 -16.75 -19.80
C ILE A 438 -5.15 -16.49 -21.09
N ILE A 439 -4.23 -15.54 -21.10
CA ILE A 439 -3.43 -15.19 -22.28
C ILE A 439 -2.62 -16.40 -22.78
N PRO A 440 -1.89 -17.15 -21.92
CA PRO A 440 -1.22 -18.38 -22.33
C PRO A 440 -2.17 -19.40 -22.97
N LEU A 441 -3.35 -19.61 -22.40
CA LEU A 441 -4.35 -20.53 -22.96
C LEU A 441 -4.80 -20.13 -24.37
N ILE A 442 -4.97 -18.83 -24.63
CA ILE A 442 -5.32 -18.33 -25.96
C ILE A 442 -4.20 -18.63 -26.96
N TYR A 443 -2.93 -18.36 -26.58
CA TYR A 443 -1.78 -18.65 -27.43
C TYR A 443 -1.58 -20.15 -27.69
N ASP A 444 -1.88 -21.01 -26.71
CA ASP A 444 -1.83 -22.47 -26.87
C ASP A 444 -2.96 -23.00 -27.77
N THR A 445 -4.08 -22.27 -27.85
CA THR A 445 -5.25 -22.66 -28.66
C THR A 445 -5.11 -22.23 -30.11
N PHE A 446 -4.58 -21.03 -30.36
CA PHE A 446 -4.47 -20.46 -31.70
C PHE A 446 -2.99 -20.36 -32.11
N GLU A 447 -2.55 -21.24 -33.01
CA GLU A 447 -1.17 -21.20 -33.54
C GLU A 447 -0.85 -19.87 -34.24
N LEU A 448 -1.84 -19.31 -34.96
CA LEU A 448 -1.79 -17.99 -35.57
C LEU A 448 -3.18 -17.35 -35.49
N MET A 449 -3.27 -16.16 -34.89
CA MET A 449 -4.48 -15.34 -34.93
C MET A 449 -4.37 -14.33 -36.07
N ASP A 450 -5.44 -14.15 -36.84
CA ASP A 450 -5.52 -13.05 -37.79
C ASP A 450 -5.66 -11.69 -37.08
N ASP A 451 -5.38 -10.62 -37.82
CA ASP A 451 -5.40 -9.24 -37.29
C ASP A 451 -6.78 -8.88 -36.72
N LYS A 452 -7.87 -9.31 -37.37
CA LYS A 452 -9.24 -8.99 -36.93
C LYS A 452 -9.57 -9.71 -35.62
N THR A 453 -9.20 -10.98 -35.48
CA THR A 453 -9.37 -11.74 -34.23
C THR A 453 -8.59 -11.10 -33.09
N SER A 454 -7.35 -10.67 -33.37
CA SER A 454 -6.52 -9.96 -32.41
C SER A 454 -7.14 -8.63 -31.96
N ASP A 455 -7.65 -7.83 -32.92
CA ASP A 455 -8.34 -6.56 -32.64
C ASP A 455 -9.59 -6.76 -31.77
N VAL A 456 -10.40 -7.77 -32.08
CA VAL A 456 -11.61 -8.10 -31.30
C VAL A 456 -11.25 -8.49 -29.87
N LEU A 457 -10.24 -9.35 -29.67
CA LEU A 457 -9.80 -9.77 -28.35
C LEU A 457 -9.18 -8.62 -27.56
N GLN A 458 -8.36 -7.78 -28.20
CA GLN A 458 -7.78 -6.61 -27.56
C GLN A 458 -8.87 -5.63 -27.12
N ALA A 459 -9.87 -5.36 -27.97
CA ALA A 459 -11.01 -4.52 -27.61
C ALA A 459 -11.82 -5.12 -26.46
N TYR A 460 -12.08 -6.44 -26.48
CA TYR A 460 -12.76 -7.16 -25.41
C TYR A 460 -12.02 -7.04 -24.08
N PHE A 461 -10.73 -7.40 -24.01
CA PHE A 461 -9.97 -7.37 -22.75
C PHE A 461 -9.78 -5.94 -22.21
N ALA A 462 -9.63 -4.95 -23.09
CA ALA A 462 -9.60 -3.55 -22.68
C ALA A 462 -10.94 -3.13 -22.03
N ALA A 463 -12.07 -3.50 -22.62
CA ALA A 463 -13.39 -3.19 -22.09
C ALA A 463 -13.72 -4.01 -20.83
N TYR A 464 -13.30 -5.28 -20.77
CA TYR A 464 -13.43 -6.14 -19.60
C TYR A 464 -12.63 -5.58 -18.41
N ALA A 465 -11.40 -5.10 -18.62
CA ALA A 465 -10.62 -4.45 -17.57
C ALA A 465 -11.30 -3.18 -17.02
N VAL A 466 -12.09 -2.48 -17.83
CA VAL A 466 -12.93 -1.36 -17.40
C VAL A 466 -14.12 -1.86 -16.56
N ALA A 467 -14.79 -2.93 -16.98
CA ALA A 467 -15.87 -3.56 -16.23
C ALA A 467 -15.40 -4.13 -14.88
N VAL A 468 -14.22 -4.75 -14.83
CA VAL A 468 -13.60 -5.30 -13.62
C VAL A 468 -13.37 -4.20 -12.59
N ARG A 469 -12.82 -3.04 -13.00
CA ARG A 469 -12.63 -1.89 -12.11
C ARG A 469 -13.96 -1.39 -11.53
N TYR A 470 -15.00 -1.31 -12.35
CA TYR A 470 -16.34 -0.97 -11.88
C TYR A 470 -16.87 -1.98 -10.85
N ALA A 471 -16.78 -3.29 -11.15
CA ALA A 471 -17.25 -4.35 -10.27
C ALA A 471 -16.52 -4.36 -8.93
N ILE A 472 -15.20 -4.18 -8.93
CA ILE A 472 -14.37 -4.07 -7.72
C ILE A 472 -14.83 -2.88 -6.87
N ALA A 473 -14.90 -1.67 -7.43
CA ALA A 473 -15.27 -0.47 -6.67
C ALA A 473 -16.67 -0.59 -6.06
N LYS A 474 -17.64 -1.08 -6.84
CA LYS A 474 -19.00 -1.37 -6.37
C LYS A 474 -18.98 -2.35 -5.20
N LYS A 475 -18.25 -3.46 -5.34
CA LYS A 475 -18.17 -4.45 -4.27
C LYS A 475 -17.50 -3.90 -3.02
N THR A 476 -16.40 -3.17 -3.15
CA THR A 476 -15.73 -2.56 -2.01
C THR A 476 -16.67 -1.64 -1.24
N ARG A 477 -17.51 -0.87 -1.94
CA ARG A 477 -18.56 -0.04 -1.33
C ARG A 477 -19.61 -0.87 -0.61
N GLU A 478 -20.11 -1.95 -1.22
CA GLU A 478 -21.05 -2.88 -0.57
C GLU A 478 -20.44 -3.47 0.71
N VAL A 479 -19.20 -3.97 0.65
CA VAL A 479 -18.49 -4.54 1.82
C VAL A 479 -18.34 -3.51 2.93
N LEU A 480 -18.01 -2.26 2.60
CA LEU A 480 -17.92 -1.21 3.61
C LEU A 480 -19.28 -0.85 4.21
N LYS A 481 -20.36 -0.87 3.44
CA LYS A 481 -21.70 -0.53 3.95
C LYS A 481 -22.34 -1.67 4.76
N GLU A 482 -22.19 -2.91 4.30
CA GLU A 482 -22.98 -4.06 4.74
C GLU A 482 -22.15 -5.17 5.44
N GLY A 483 -20.82 -5.14 5.29
CA GLY A 483 -19.92 -6.23 5.67
C GLY A 483 -19.72 -7.27 4.57
N GLU A 484 -18.77 -8.20 4.74
CA GLU A 484 -18.40 -9.17 3.68
C GLU A 484 -19.52 -10.16 3.33
N ASP A 485 -20.29 -10.63 4.32
CA ASP A 485 -21.33 -11.64 4.17
C ASP A 485 -22.75 -11.12 4.48
N GLY A 486 -22.91 -9.80 4.63
CA GLY A 486 -24.13 -9.23 5.23
C GLY A 486 -24.36 -9.66 6.69
N SER A 487 -23.37 -10.34 7.30
CA SER A 487 -23.37 -10.83 8.68
C SER A 487 -23.24 -9.69 9.70
N GLY A 488 -22.88 -8.48 9.26
CA GLY A 488 -22.52 -7.36 10.14
C GLY A 488 -21.24 -7.59 10.96
N THR A 489 -20.50 -8.68 10.72
CA THR A 489 -19.25 -8.96 11.43
C THR A 489 -18.10 -8.24 10.73
N GLY A 490 -17.85 -7.01 11.14
CA GLY A 490 -16.82 -6.13 10.57
C GLY A 490 -17.14 -4.68 10.87
N VAL A 491 -16.19 -3.77 10.66
CA VAL A 491 -16.49 -2.33 10.78
C VAL A 491 -17.23 -1.90 9.52
N THR A 492 -18.49 -1.51 9.70
CA THR A 492 -19.34 -1.00 8.61
C THR A 492 -19.49 0.51 8.68
N TYR A 493 -19.79 1.09 7.52
CA TYR A 493 -19.97 2.52 7.29
C TYR A 493 -21.24 2.71 6.44
N PRO A 494 -22.44 2.42 6.97
CA PRO A 494 -23.70 2.56 6.23
C PRO A 494 -23.93 3.99 5.70
N GLN A 495 -23.30 4.97 6.34
CA GLN A 495 -23.37 6.40 6.02
C GLN A 495 -22.50 6.85 4.84
N ILE A 496 -21.78 5.95 4.14
CA ILE A 496 -20.99 6.33 2.97
C ILE A 496 -21.91 6.97 1.91
N PRO A 497 -21.72 8.26 1.58
CA PRO A 497 -22.54 8.92 0.56
C PRO A 497 -22.26 8.35 -0.83
N ASP A 498 -23.31 8.17 -1.64
CA ASP A 498 -23.15 7.70 -3.03
C ASP A 498 -22.46 8.74 -3.92
N SER A 499 -22.59 10.03 -3.59
CA SER A 499 -21.93 11.13 -4.28
C SER A 499 -20.46 11.32 -3.92
N MET A 500 -19.91 10.53 -3.00
CA MET A 500 -18.53 10.67 -2.51
C MET A 500 -17.71 9.45 -2.93
N THR A 501 -16.50 9.71 -3.43
CA THR A 501 -15.56 8.62 -3.77
C THR A 501 -15.10 7.89 -2.50
N LEU A 502 -14.80 6.60 -2.62
CA LEU A 502 -14.27 5.78 -1.53
C LEU A 502 -12.94 6.35 -0.99
N GLN A 503 -12.08 6.88 -1.86
CA GLN A 503 -10.82 7.53 -1.49
C GLN A 503 -11.09 8.74 -0.58
N GLU A 504 -11.98 9.62 -1.01
CA GLU A 504 -12.32 10.83 -0.26
C GLU A 504 -12.92 10.48 1.10
N PHE A 505 -13.88 9.55 1.14
CA PHE A 505 -14.49 9.11 2.39
C PHE A 505 -13.45 8.53 3.37
N ALA A 506 -12.58 7.63 2.89
CA ALA A 506 -11.53 7.02 3.70
C ALA A 506 -10.56 8.06 4.27
N LEU A 507 -10.08 8.98 3.43
CA LEU A 507 -9.15 10.02 3.86
C LEU A 507 -9.80 11.00 4.85
N ARG A 508 -11.07 11.37 4.65
CA ARG A 508 -11.83 12.19 5.60
C ARG A 508 -11.93 11.53 6.97
N GLN A 509 -12.26 10.24 7.03
CA GLN A 509 -12.33 9.49 8.29
C GLN A 509 -10.96 9.42 8.99
N MET A 510 -9.89 9.14 8.24
CA MET A 510 -8.55 9.08 8.81
C MET A 510 -8.04 10.45 9.28
N LEU A 511 -8.39 11.53 8.57
CA LEU A 511 -8.10 12.90 9.01
C LEU A 511 -8.91 13.31 10.24
N ALA A 512 -10.10 12.74 10.46
CA ALA A 512 -10.85 13.00 11.69
C ALA A 512 -10.19 12.36 12.92
N GLU A 513 -9.45 11.27 12.75
CA GLU A 513 -8.74 10.58 13.83
C GLU A 513 -7.53 11.38 14.30
N LYS A 514 -7.50 11.69 15.60
CA LYS A 514 -6.42 12.47 16.24
C LYS A 514 -5.22 11.59 16.61
N ALA A 515 -5.39 10.28 16.61
CA ALA A 515 -4.31 9.35 16.89
C ALA A 515 -3.20 9.37 15.83
N PHE A 516 -3.51 9.78 14.59
CA PHE A 516 -2.55 9.85 13.51
C PHE A 516 -2.00 11.28 13.34
N ASP A 517 -0.71 11.47 13.53
CA ASP A 517 -0.03 12.72 13.23
C ASP A 517 0.11 12.92 11.71
N ARG A 518 0.25 11.82 10.95
CA ARG A 518 0.40 11.82 9.48
C ARG A 518 -0.42 10.71 8.82
N ILE A 519 -0.80 10.94 7.57
CA ILE A 519 -1.44 9.97 6.67
C ILE A 519 -0.59 9.93 5.40
N VAL A 520 0.12 8.82 5.19
CA VAL A 520 1.08 8.65 4.11
C VAL A 520 0.42 7.93 2.95
N ILE A 521 0.28 8.61 1.80
CA ILE A 521 -0.39 8.09 0.60
C ILE A 521 0.62 8.07 -0.54
N GLY A 522 0.75 6.92 -1.20
CA GLY A 522 1.55 6.84 -2.42
C GLY A 522 0.82 7.43 -3.62
N ALA A 523 1.59 8.03 -4.51
CA ALA A 523 1.13 8.41 -5.84
C ALA A 523 1.84 7.51 -6.87
N SER A 524 1.10 6.91 -7.81
CA SER A 524 1.70 6.22 -8.96
C SER A 524 1.77 7.10 -10.21
N THR A 525 1.02 8.20 -10.21
CA THR A 525 0.98 9.20 -11.28
C THR A 525 0.85 10.60 -10.69
N MET A 526 1.11 11.64 -11.49
CA MET A 526 0.87 13.03 -11.06
C MET A 526 -0.61 13.31 -10.80
N GLN A 527 -1.49 12.67 -11.58
CA GLN A 527 -2.93 12.78 -11.39
C GLN A 527 -3.37 12.24 -10.02
N ASP A 528 -2.79 11.13 -9.56
CA ASP A 528 -3.05 10.61 -8.21
C ASP A 528 -2.67 11.64 -7.14
N PHE A 529 -1.49 12.25 -7.27
CA PHE A 529 -1.00 13.27 -6.33
C PHE A 529 -1.93 14.48 -6.30
N HIS A 530 -2.28 15.06 -7.46
CA HIS A 530 -3.20 16.20 -7.52
C HIS A 530 -4.56 15.88 -6.90
N HIS A 531 -5.12 14.69 -7.18
CA HIS A 531 -6.39 14.27 -6.61
C HIS A 531 -6.30 14.14 -5.07
N GLN A 532 -5.23 13.54 -4.56
CA GLN A 532 -4.99 13.42 -3.11
C GLN A 532 -4.84 14.79 -2.44
N VAL A 533 -4.06 15.70 -3.03
CA VAL A 533 -3.90 17.09 -2.54
C VAL A 533 -5.24 17.82 -2.54
N HIS A 534 -6.02 17.68 -3.60
CA HIS A 534 -7.35 18.30 -3.69
C HIS A 534 -8.29 17.79 -2.60
N ILE A 535 -8.31 16.48 -2.33
CA ILE A 535 -9.06 15.92 -1.19
C ILE A 535 -8.54 16.56 0.10
N MET A 536 -7.23 16.57 0.35
CA MET A 536 -6.66 17.12 1.59
C MET A 536 -7.01 18.62 1.79
N GLU A 537 -6.99 19.42 0.73
CA GLU A 537 -7.38 20.84 0.75
C GLU A 537 -8.86 21.02 1.07
N THR A 538 -9.75 20.22 0.45
CA THR A 538 -11.21 20.32 0.63
C THR A 538 -11.67 19.85 2.01
N VAL A 539 -11.04 18.83 2.61
CA VAL A 539 -11.35 18.41 3.99
C VAL A 539 -11.10 19.52 5.01
N GLY A 540 -10.15 20.42 4.73
CA GLY A 540 -9.80 21.54 5.60
C GLY A 540 -10.76 22.73 5.53
N SER A 541 -11.61 22.77 4.50
CA SER A 541 -12.63 23.81 4.36
C SER A 541 -13.84 23.50 5.25
N GLU A 542 -14.50 24.54 5.79
CA GLU A 542 -15.60 24.40 6.77
C GLU A 542 -16.84 23.65 6.24
N GLU A 543 -16.89 23.33 4.93
CA GLU A 543 -17.88 22.45 4.33
C GLU A 543 -17.59 20.96 4.63
N ASN A 544 -17.31 20.61 5.89
CA ASN A 544 -17.10 19.22 6.28
C ASN A 544 -18.46 18.49 6.33
N PRO A 545 -18.80 17.62 5.35
CA PRO A 545 -20.07 16.92 5.33
C PRO A 545 -20.19 15.95 6.50
N LEU A 546 -19.06 15.49 7.07
CA LEU A 546 -19.06 14.61 8.24
C LEU A 546 -19.57 15.31 9.50
N LYS A 547 -19.37 16.63 9.66
CA LYS A 547 -20.00 17.35 10.79
C LYS A 547 -21.52 17.41 10.66
N ALA A 548 -22.02 17.50 9.42
CA ALA A 548 -23.44 17.43 9.15
C ALA A 548 -23.97 16.01 9.39
N ILE A 549 -23.22 14.98 8.99
CA ILE A 549 -23.58 13.57 9.24
C ILE A 549 -23.53 13.23 10.74
N ASP A 550 -22.49 13.63 11.47
CA ASP A 550 -22.38 13.44 12.93
C ASP A 550 -23.53 14.14 13.67
N ALA A 551 -23.92 15.33 13.21
CA ALA A 551 -25.08 16.04 13.75
C ALA A 551 -26.39 15.28 13.49
N LEU A 552 -26.57 14.74 12.27
CA LEU A 552 -27.75 13.95 11.91
C LEU A 552 -27.83 12.63 12.70
N VAL A 553 -26.72 11.92 12.86
CA VAL A 553 -26.66 10.67 13.65
C VAL A 553 -26.90 10.95 15.14
N ALA A 554 -26.35 12.05 15.67
CA ALA A 554 -26.62 12.46 17.05
C ALA A 554 -28.08 12.87 17.28
N GLU A 555 -28.74 13.42 16.27
CA GLU A 555 -30.15 13.80 16.31
C GLU A 555 -31.06 12.56 16.24
N GLU A 556 -30.77 11.61 15.36
CA GLU A 556 -31.49 10.33 15.23
C GLU A 556 -31.36 9.46 16.51
N THR A 557 -30.18 9.44 17.13
CA THR A 557 -29.95 8.75 18.40
C THR A 557 -30.76 9.39 19.55
N ARG A 558 -30.94 10.72 19.55
CA ARG A 558 -31.77 11.43 20.53
C ARG A 558 -33.26 11.20 20.31
N GLU A 559 -33.71 11.10 19.07
CA GLU A 559 -35.11 10.80 18.76
C GLU A 559 -35.48 9.37 19.14
N ASN A 560 -34.59 8.40 18.89
CA ASN A 560 -34.81 7.01 19.29
C ASN A 560 -34.81 6.86 20.83
N ALA A 561 -33.91 7.54 21.54
CA ALA A 561 -33.90 7.54 23.00
C ALA A 561 -35.17 8.17 23.63
N LYS A 562 -35.79 9.16 22.96
CA LYS A 562 -37.08 9.73 23.39
C LYS A 562 -38.24 8.77 23.16
N LYS A 563 -38.28 8.08 22.01
CA LYS A 563 -39.32 7.08 21.72
C LYS A 563 -39.28 5.91 22.71
N ASP A 564 -38.10 5.48 23.10
CA ASP A 564 -37.93 4.40 24.10
C ASP A 564 -38.28 4.88 25.52
N GLY A 565 -38.01 6.15 25.86
CA GLY A 565 -38.43 6.74 27.14
C GLY A 565 -39.95 6.90 27.27
N ASP A 566 -40.63 7.31 26.21
CA ASP A 566 -42.09 7.47 26.18
C ASP A 566 -42.85 6.13 26.16
N LEU A 567 -42.20 5.04 25.74
CA LEU A 567 -42.73 3.68 25.85
C LEU A 567 -42.70 3.15 27.29
N ILE A 568 -41.68 3.53 28.07
CA ILE A 568 -41.56 3.13 29.49
C ILE A 568 -42.58 3.89 30.37
N GLU A 569 -42.87 5.16 30.08
CA GLU A 569 -43.89 5.93 30.84
C GLU A 569 -45.34 5.51 30.55
N ASN A 570 -45.60 4.78 29.47
CA ASN A 570 -46.94 4.28 29.13
C ASN A 570 -47.21 2.84 29.61
N GLU A 571 -46.23 2.11 30.14
CA GLU A 571 -46.44 0.82 30.81
C GLU A 571 -46.57 0.93 32.34
N GLU A 572 -46.30 2.10 32.93
CA GLU A 572 -46.49 2.37 34.38
C GLU A 572 -47.74 3.20 34.73
N LYS A 573 -48.69 3.35 33.78
CA LYS A 573 -50.04 3.89 34.02
C LYS A 573 -51.10 2.88 33.59
#